data_AF-A0A920DUQ6-F1
#
_entry.id   AF-A0A920DUQ6-F1
#
_cell.length_a   1.000
_cell.length_b   1.000
_cell.length_c   1.000
_cell.angle_alpha   90.00
_cell.angle_beta   90.00
_cell.angle_gamma   90.00
#
_symmetry.space_group_name_H-M   'P 1'
#
loop_
_entity.id
_entity.type
_entity.pdbx_description
1 polymer ?
#
loop_
_entity_poly.entity_id
_entity_poly.type
_entity_poly.pdbx_seq_one_letter_code
_entity_poly.pdbx_strand_id
1 'polypeptide(L)'
;MRAHELWLKSPETLQHYQQRFKTILVDEFQDTNTIQYAWLRVLAGKSIPVVAVGDDDQSIYGWRGARVENIQRFAEDFAGTETVRLEQNYRSTATILEAANGLIARNAGRLGKNLWTEGERGEPITLYAGFNEQDEARYIVEQAETWFGDGHPRRSIAILYRSNAQSRVLEEALLREGIPYRIYGGQRFYERLEIRNALAYLRLAQTRDDDPALERVLNTPPRGIGSKTVEKIREVARAEQIPMWQAIHRTREQSLLPARALTALGNFQALIDDLDRSSETLPLDELTEHVIEVTGLLDYHRSRRGARSGPGREPAGISDGYTLV
;
A
#
# COMPACT_ATOMS: atom_id res chain seq x y z
N MET A 1 0.58 -11.39 -13.93
CA MET A 1 0.58 -11.94 -12.55
C MET A 1 1.28 -13.30 -12.61
N ARG A 2 2.38 -13.52 -11.88
CA ARG A 2 3.15 -14.79 -11.94
C ARG A 2 2.34 -16.03 -11.53
N ALA A 3 1.39 -15.87 -10.60
CA ALA A 3 0.50 -16.95 -10.19
C ALA A 3 -0.39 -17.47 -11.33
N HIS A 4 -0.77 -16.63 -12.29
CA HIS A 4 -1.51 -17.08 -13.48
C HIS A 4 -0.63 -17.96 -14.38
N GLU A 5 0.62 -17.57 -14.59
CA GLU A 5 1.57 -18.40 -15.35
C GLU A 5 1.84 -19.74 -14.66
N LEU A 6 1.90 -19.76 -13.33
CA LEU A 6 2.07 -20.99 -12.56
C LEU A 6 0.94 -21.99 -12.86
N TRP A 7 -0.31 -21.54 -12.91
CA TRP A 7 -1.43 -22.41 -13.28
C TRP A 7 -1.31 -22.97 -14.70
N LEU A 8 -0.85 -22.14 -15.65
CA LEU A 8 -0.70 -22.57 -17.03
C LEU A 8 0.48 -23.52 -17.26
N LYS A 9 1.56 -23.38 -16.46
CA LYS A 9 2.83 -24.10 -16.65
C LYS A 9 2.99 -25.30 -15.71
N SER A 10 2.21 -25.40 -14.63
CA SER A 10 2.30 -26.49 -13.65
C SER A 10 0.92 -27.10 -13.35
N PRO A 11 0.46 -28.06 -14.18
CA PRO A 11 -0.84 -28.71 -14.02
C PRO A 11 -1.00 -29.43 -12.68
N GLU A 12 0.07 -30.04 -12.16
CA GLU A 12 0.06 -30.74 -10.87
C GLU A 12 -0.23 -29.79 -9.71
N THR A 13 0.40 -28.60 -9.71
CA THR A 13 0.15 -27.58 -8.70
C THR A 13 -1.28 -27.05 -8.80
N LEU A 14 -1.76 -26.78 -10.02
CA LEU A 14 -3.16 -26.38 -10.24
C LEU A 14 -4.14 -27.43 -9.69
N GLN A 15 -3.92 -28.71 -9.99
CA GLN A 15 -4.77 -29.80 -9.54
C GLN A 15 -4.79 -29.91 -8.01
N HIS A 16 -3.65 -29.75 -7.35
CA HIS A 16 -3.57 -29.74 -5.88
C HIS A 16 -4.53 -28.69 -5.28
N TYR A 17 -4.51 -27.45 -5.80
CA TYR A 17 -5.40 -26.40 -5.30
C TYR A 17 -6.86 -26.61 -5.71
N GLN A 18 -7.11 -27.14 -6.91
CA GLN A 18 -8.45 -27.49 -7.37
C GLN A 18 -9.12 -28.57 -6.50
N GLN A 19 -8.34 -29.51 -5.97
CA GLN A 19 -8.83 -30.53 -5.04
C GLN A 19 -9.02 -29.97 -3.62
N ARG A 20 -8.22 -28.98 -3.23
CA ARG A 20 -8.26 -28.36 -1.91
C ARG A 20 -9.45 -27.41 -1.74
N PHE A 21 -9.74 -26.57 -2.73
CA PHE A 21 -10.80 -25.58 -2.64
C PHE A 21 -12.14 -26.17 -3.08
N LYS A 22 -13.09 -26.22 -2.15
CA LYS A 22 -14.45 -26.71 -2.42
C LYS A 22 -15.34 -25.65 -3.05
N THR A 23 -15.08 -24.37 -2.76
CA THR A 23 -15.83 -23.21 -3.27
C THR A 23 -14.90 -22.01 -3.26
N ILE A 24 -15.05 -21.10 -4.23
CA ILE A 24 -14.34 -19.82 -4.25
C ILE A 24 -15.35 -18.70 -4.04
N LEU A 25 -15.08 -17.84 -3.07
CA LEU A 25 -15.84 -16.61 -2.82
C LEU A 25 -14.98 -15.43 -3.27
N VAL A 26 -15.54 -14.56 -4.10
CA VAL A 26 -14.87 -13.36 -4.59
C VAL A 26 -15.72 -12.15 -4.25
N ASP A 27 -15.18 -11.26 -3.43
CA ASP A 27 -15.80 -9.98 -3.08
C ASP A 27 -15.24 -8.86 -3.97
N GLU A 28 -15.95 -7.73 -4.03
CA GLU A 28 -15.59 -6.55 -4.85
C GLU A 28 -15.27 -6.90 -6.31
N PHE A 29 -16.07 -7.78 -6.91
CA PHE A 29 -15.77 -8.37 -8.22
C PHE A 29 -15.71 -7.35 -9.36
N GLN A 30 -16.37 -6.19 -9.22
CA GLN A 30 -16.34 -5.08 -10.18
C GLN A 30 -14.94 -4.48 -10.37
N ASP A 31 -14.05 -4.64 -9.39
CA ASP A 31 -12.72 -4.07 -9.40
C ASP A 31 -11.64 -5.04 -9.90
N THR A 32 -12.06 -6.23 -10.34
CA THR A 32 -11.16 -7.22 -10.93
C THR A 32 -10.66 -6.76 -12.31
N ASN A 33 -9.36 -6.90 -12.53
CA ASN A 33 -8.77 -6.70 -13.84
C ASN A 33 -8.76 -7.99 -14.67
N THR A 34 -8.43 -7.89 -15.96
CA THR A 34 -8.43 -9.03 -16.90
C THR A 34 -7.55 -10.19 -16.45
N ILE A 35 -6.39 -9.92 -15.81
CA ILE A 35 -5.47 -10.99 -15.40
C ILE A 35 -5.93 -11.69 -14.12
N GLN A 36 -6.53 -10.97 -13.17
CA GLN A 36 -7.17 -11.56 -11.99
C GLN A 36 -8.35 -12.44 -12.38
N TYR A 37 -9.17 -11.97 -13.31
CA TYR A 37 -10.30 -12.74 -13.81
C TYR A 37 -9.85 -14.00 -14.57
N ALA A 38 -8.85 -13.89 -15.45
CA ALA A 38 -8.26 -15.05 -16.13
C ALA A 38 -7.68 -16.07 -15.13
N TRP A 39 -6.97 -15.59 -14.10
CA TRP A 39 -6.46 -16.41 -13.01
C TRP A 39 -7.56 -17.17 -12.28
N LEU A 40 -8.66 -16.50 -11.95
CA LEU A 40 -9.81 -17.10 -11.29
C LEU A 40 -10.44 -18.20 -12.15
N ARG A 41 -10.64 -17.96 -13.45
CA ARG A 41 -11.23 -18.95 -14.36
C ARG A 41 -10.38 -20.21 -14.49
N VAL A 42 -9.05 -20.08 -14.57
CA VAL A 42 -8.16 -21.24 -14.63
C VAL A 42 -8.18 -22.01 -13.31
N LEU A 43 -8.14 -21.31 -12.17
CA LEU A 43 -8.20 -21.94 -10.85
C LEU A 43 -9.53 -22.69 -10.65
N ALA A 44 -10.66 -22.03 -10.90
CA ALA A 44 -11.98 -22.63 -10.73
C ALA A 44 -12.21 -23.82 -11.69
N GLY A 45 -11.73 -23.68 -12.93
CA GLY A 45 -11.92 -24.69 -13.97
C GLY A 45 -13.40 -25.04 -14.14
N LYS A 46 -13.70 -26.35 -14.20
CA LYS A 46 -15.08 -26.88 -14.18
C LYS A 46 -15.45 -27.54 -12.85
N SER A 47 -14.52 -27.54 -11.89
CA SER A 47 -14.60 -28.36 -10.68
C SER A 47 -14.99 -27.59 -9.43
N ILE A 48 -14.69 -26.29 -9.38
CA ILE A 48 -14.94 -25.49 -8.18
C ILE A 48 -16.04 -24.47 -8.45
N PRO A 49 -17.17 -24.53 -7.72
CA PRO A 49 -18.18 -23.48 -7.72
C PRO A 49 -17.60 -22.13 -7.30
N VAL A 50 -17.99 -21.07 -8.01
CA VAL A 50 -17.58 -19.69 -7.74
C VAL A 50 -18.80 -18.87 -7.37
N VAL A 51 -18.70 -18.13 -6.26
CA VAL A 51 -19.66 -17.10 -5.88
C VAL A 51 -18.94 -15.77 -5.97
N ALA A 52 -19.42 -14.88 -6.82
CA ALA A 52 -18.89 -13.54 -6.97
C ALA A 52 -19.93 -12.52 -6.47
N VAL A 53 -19.47 -11.59 -5.65
CA VAL A 53 -20.25 -10.46 -5.14
C VAL A 53 -19.61 -9.19 -5.69
N GLY A 54 -20.43 -8.28 -6.21
CA GLY A 54 -19.95 -7.01 -6.73
C GLY A 54 -21.06 -6.09 -7.16
N ASP A 55 -20.68 -4.83 -7.38
CA ASP A 55 -21.57 -3.74 -7.74
C ASP A 55 -20.98 -2.97 -8.92
N ASP A 56 -21.64 -3.02 -10.08
CA ASP A 56 -21.20 -2.33 -11.30
C ASP A 56 -21.13 -0.81 -11.17
N ASP A 57 -21.98 -0.22 -10.34
CA ASP A 57 -22.01 1.22 -10.07
C ASP A 57 -20.87 1.67 -9.13
N GLN A 58 -20.19 0.73 -8.47
CA GLN A 58 -19.07 0.99 -7.56
C GLN A 58 -17.68 0.72 -8.18
N SER A 59 -17.60 0.44 -9.48
CA SER A 59 -16.31 0.24 -10.15
C SER A 59 -15.54 1.56 -10.31
N ILE A 60 -14.59 1.81 -9.40
CA ILE A 60 -13.79 3.06 -9.37
C ILE A 60 -12.32 2.86 -9.78
N TYR A 61 -11.90 1.61 -10.02
CA TYR A 61 -10.52 1.25 -10.36
C TYR A 61 -10.26 1.02 -11.86
N GLY A 62 -11.11 1.55 -12.74
CA GLY A 62 -10.93 1.41 -14.21
C GLY A 62 -9.55 1.86 -14.71
N TRP A 63 -8.96 2.90 -14.10
CA TRP A 63 -7.60 3.38 -14.41
C TRP A 63 -6.48 2.39 -14.00
N ARG A 64 -6.77 1.42 -13.11
CA ARG A 64 -5.87 0.29 -12.78
C ARG A 64 -6.15 -0.94 -13.64
N GLY A 65 -7.02 -0.83 -14.64
CA GLY A 65 -7.41 -1.91 -15.54
C GLY A 65 -8.54 -2.80 -15.02
N ALA A 66 -9.27 -2.37 -13.98
CA ALA A 66 -10.52 -3.03 -13.61
C ALA A 66 -11.51 -3.01 -14.79
N ARG A 67 -12.26 -4.09 -14.94
CA ARG A 67 -13.22 -4.30 -16.03
C ARG A 67 -14.57 -4.66 -15.45
N VAL A 68 -15.50 -3.69 -15.42
CA VAL A 68 -16.88 -3.93 -14.98
C VAL A 68 -17.57 -4.99 -15.85
N GLU A 69 -17.11 -5.16 -17.09
CA GLU A 69 -17.55 -6.21 -18.01
C GLU A 69 -17.31 -7.62 -17.45
N ASN A 70 -16.38 -7.81 -16.50
CA ASN A 70 -16.17 -9.10 -15.85
C ASN A 70 -17.42 -9.55 -15.07
N ILE A 71 -18.13 -8.64 -14.41
CA ILE A 71 -19.42 -8.96 -13.75
C ILE A 71 -20.43 -9.42 -14.79
N GLN A 72 -20.55 -8.66 -15.90
CA GLN A 72 -21.55 -8.94 -16.94
C GLN A 72 -21.29 -10.29 -17.61
N ARG A 73 -20.02 -10.62 -17.85
CA ARG A 73 -19.58 -11.87 -18.47
C ARG A 73 -19.55 -13.06 -17.52
N PHE A 74 -19.72 -12.85 -16.22
CA PHE A 74 -19.65 -13.93 -15.24
C PHE A 74 -20.65 -15.04 -15.55
N ALA A 75 -21.90 -14.68 -15.88
CA ALA A 75 -22.94 -15.64 -16.24
C ALA A 75 -22.67 -16.38 -17.57
N GLU A 76 -21.89 -15.77 -18.48
CA GLU A 76 -21.50 -16.39 -19.75
C GLU A 76 -20.34 -17.39 -19.55
N ASP A 77 -19.34 -17.01 -18.74
CA ASP A 77 -18.12 -17.78 -18.53
C ASP A 77 -18.31 -18.91 -17.49
N PHE A 78 -19.24 -18.77 -16.55
CA PHE A 78 -19.60 -19.79 -15.56
C PHE A 78 -21.02 -20.31 -15.82
N ALA A 79 -21.13 -21.44 -16.52
CA ALA A 79 -22.41 -22.05 -16.86
C ALA A 79 -23.23 -22.42 -15.60
N GLY A 80 -24.54 -22.18 -15.65
CA GLY A 80 -25.45 -22.46 -14.53
C GLY A 80 -25.42 -21.42 -13.42
N THR A 81 -24.86 -20.22 -13.68
CA THR A 81 -24.86 -19.11 -12.72
C THR A 81 -26.28 -18.68 -12.36
N GLU A 82 -26.58 -18.68 -11.07
CA GLU A 82 -27.76 -18.02 -10.50
C GLU A 82 -27.40 -16.57 -10.15
N THR A 83 -28.21 -15.61 -10.61
CA THR A 83 -28.01 -14.19 -10.30
C THR A 83 -29.04 -13.74 -9.26
N VAL A 84 -28.57 -13.33 -8.09
CA VAL A 84 -29.39 -12.76 -7.02
C VAL A 84 -29.12 -11.26 -6.93
N ARG A 85 -30.17 -10.44 -6.99
CA ARG A 85 -30.06 -8.98 -6.83
C ARG A 85 -30.46 -8.59 -5.41
N LEU A 86 -29.57 -7.93 -4.70
CA LEU A 86 -29.84 -7.37 -3.37
C LEU A 86 -30.11 -5.87 -3.52
N GLU A 87 -31.38 -5.48 -3.50
CA GLU A 87 -31.80 -4.10 -3.74
C GLU A 87 -32.17 -3.34 -2.45
N GLN A 88 -32.31 -4.04 -1.33
CA GLN A 88 -32.56 -3.41 -0.03
C GLN A 88 -31.23 -2.92 0.58
N ASN A 89 -31.14 -1.61 0.83
CA ASN A 89 -30.03 -0.96 1.51
C ASN A 89 -30.32 -0.87 3.01
N TYR A 90 -29.39 -1.40 3.82
CA TYR A 90 -29.49 -1.36 5.29
C TYR A 90 -28.55 -0.33 5.93
N ARG A 91 -27.77 0.41 5.13
CA ARG A 91 -26.70 1.31 5.62
C ARG A 91 -27.15 2.76 5.73
N SER A 92 -27.91 3.23 4.75
CA SER A 92 -28.19 4.65 4.53
C SER A 92 -29.66 4.96 4.72
N THR A 93 -29.93 6.18 5.18
CA THR A 93 -31.29 6.72 5.28
C THR A 93 -31.89 6.94 3.89
N ALA A 94 -33.22 7.06 3.81
CA ALA A 94 -33.89 7.24 2.52
C ALA A 94 -33.41 8.50 1.79
N THR A 95 -33.14 9.60 2.49
CA THR A 95 -32.65 10.85 1.89
C THR A 95 -31.29 10.68 1.21
N ILE A 96 -30.35 9.97 1.85
CA ILE A 96 -29.02 9.69 1.25
C ILE A 96 -29.18 8.77 0.04
N LEU A 97 -30.03 7.75 0.15
CA LEU A 97 -30.24 6.77 -0.91
C LEU A 97 -30.92 7.38 -2.14
N GLU A 98 -31.91 8.24 -1.95
CA GLU A 98 -32.58 8.99 -3.02
C GLU A 98 -31.59 9.86 -3.80
N ALA A 99 -30.70 10.58 -3.09
CA ALA A 99 -29.66 11.38 -3.72
C ALA A 99 -28.66 10.52 -4.51
N ALA A 100 -28.22 9.39 -3.95
CA ALA A 100 -27.34 8.45 -4.64
C ALA A 100 -27.99 7.86 -5.90
N ASN A 101 -29.25 7.43 -5.81
CA ASN A 101 -30.04 6.92 -6.94
C ASN A 101 -30.22 7.99 -8.04
N GLY A 102 -30.50 9.24 -7.65
CA GLY A 102 -30.64 10.36 -8.58
C GLY A 102 -29.34 10.68 -9.33
N LEU A 103 -28.19 10.58 -8.64
CA LEU A 103 -26.87 10.77 -9.26
C LEU A 103 -26.57 9.63 -10.25
N ILE A 104 -26.70 8.38 -9.82
CA ILE A 104 -26.30 7.22 -10.64
C ILE A 104 -27.23 6.98 -11.83
N ALA A 105 -28.48 7.45 -11.79
CA ALA A 105 -29.40 7.41 -12.92
C ALA A 105 -28.90 8.17 -14.17
N ARG A 106 -27.89 9.04 -14.03
CA ARG A 106 -27.27 9.77 -15.15
C ARG A 106 -26.23 8.92 -15.90
N ASN A 107 -25.75 7.81 -15.35
CA ASN A 107 -24.75 6.97 -15.99
C ASN A 107 -25.38 6.01 -17.01
N ALA A 108 -24.74 5.88 -18.18
CA ALA A 108 -25.13 4.92 -19.22
C ALA A 108 -24.42 3.57 -19.01
N GLY A 109 -25.00 2.47 -19.54
CA GLY A 109 -24.37 1.14 -19.55
C GLY A 109 -24.44 0.34 -18.24
N ARG A 110 -25.34 0.73 -17.34
CA ARG A 110 -25.57 0.06 -16.04
C ARG A 110 -26.39 -1.22 -16.19
N LEU A 111 -26.26 -2.15 -15.25
CA LEU A 111 -27.07 -3.38 -15.17
C LEU A 111 -28.52 -3.14 -14.71
N GLY A 112 -28.88 -1.89 -14.38
CA GLY A 112 -30.24 -1.46 -14.09
C GLY A 112 -30.77 -2.05 -12.78
N LYS A 113 -30.37 -1.44 -11.66
CA LYS A 113 -30.86 -1.72 -10.32
C LYS A 113 -31.31 -0.44 -9.62
N ASN A 114 -32.33 -0.56 -8.78
CA ASN A 114 -32.84 0.54 -7.97
C ASN A 114 -32.76 0.14 -6.50
N LEU A 115 -31.92 0.83 -5.74
CA LEU A 115 -31.79 0.55 -4.32
C LEU A 115 -32.93 1.23 -3.55
N TRP A 116 -33.50 0.53 -2.57
CA TRP A 116 -34.52 1.06 -1.67
C TRP A 116 -34.16 0.77 -0.20
N THR A 117 -34.76 1.46 0.75
CA THR A 117 -34.52 1.24 2.18
C THR A 117 -35.83 1.25 2.96
N GLU A 118 -35.91 0.39 3.97
CA GLU A 118 -36.98 0.32 4.99
C GLU A 118 -36.67 1.20 6.21
N GLY A 119 -35.49 1.83 6.22
CA GLY A 119 -35.04 2.71 7.28
C GLY A 119 -35.77 4.05 7.30
N GLU A 120 -35.39 4.89 8.24
CA GLU A 120 -35.93 6.24 8.36
C GLU A 120 -35.51 7.15 7.19
N ARG A 121 -36.27 8.24 7.02
CA ARG A 121 -35.97 9.24 5.99
C ARG A 121 -34.62 9.94 6.23
N GLY A 122 -34.23 10.09 7.49
CA GLY A 122 -33.00 10.80 7.87
C GLY A 122 -33.07 12.30 7.62
N GLU A 123 -31.99 12.98 7.99
CA GLU A 123 -31.84 14.44 7.85
C GLU A 123 -31.58 14.85 6.39
N PRO A 124 -31.95 16.08 5.98
CA PRO A 124 -31.59 16.64 4.69
C PRO A 124 -30.07 16.70 4.46
N ILE A 125 -29.64 16.45 3.23
CA ILE A 125 -28.23 16.61 2.85
C ILE A 125 -27.91 18.10 2.73
N THR A 126 -26.95 18.56 3.52
CA THR A 126 -26.47 19.95 3.50
C THR A 126 -25.37 20.14 2.48
N LEU A 127 -25.45 21.23 1.70
CA LEU A 127 -24.40 21.67 0.80
C LEU A 127 -23.87 23.03 1.30
N TYR A 128 -22.57 23.09 1.58
CA TYR A 128 -21.88 24.32 1.93
C TYR A 128 -20.87 24.68 0.84
N ALA A 129 -20.92 25.92 0.36
CA ALA A 129 -19.98 26.45 -0.62
C ALA A 129 -19.05 27.46 0.06
N GLY A 130 -17.89 26.98 0.50
CA GLY A 130 -16.87 27.83 1.13
C GLY A 130 -16.26 28.82 0.15
N PHE A 131 -15.83 29.99 0.66
CA PHE A 131 -15.17 31.02 -0.14
C PHE A 131 -13.79 30.56 -0.66
N ASN A 132 -13.09 29.74 0.13
CA ASN A 132 -11.83 29.11 -0.21
C ASN A 132 -11.65 27.79 0.59
N GLU A 133 -10.53 27.10 0.37
CA GLU A 133 -10.22 25.83 1.05
C GLU A 133 -10.06 25.99 2.57
N GLN A 134 -9.61 27.15 3.06
CA GLN A 134 -9.46 27.41 4.50
C GLN A 134 -10.83 27.58 5.16
N ASP A 135 -11.75 28.25 4.48
CA ASP A 135 -13.13 28.46 4.92
C ASP A 135 -13.91 27.14 4.93
N GLU A 136 -13.78 26.32 3.88
CA GLU A 136 -14.33 24.96 3.83
C GLU A 136 -13.79 24.09 4.98
N ALA A 137 -12.47 24.10 5.22
CA ALA A 137 -11.87 23.32 6.29
C ALA A 137 -12.35 23.77 7.68
N ARG A 138 -12.48 25.09 7.91
CA ARG A 138 -13.04 25.63 9.16
C ARG A 138 -14.48 25.19 9.35
N TYR A 139 -15.32 25.29 8.31
CA TYR A 139 -16.70 24.84 8.38
C TYR A 139 -16.80 23.35 8.76
N ILE A 140 -16.00 22.49 8.14
CA ILE A 140 -15.97 21.05 8.45
C ILE A 140 -15.59 20.81 9.92
N VAL A 141 -14.62 21.55 10.43
CA VAL A 141 -14.20 21.47 11.84
C VAL A 141 -15.34 21.91 12.78
N GLU A 142 -15.98 23.04 12.52
CA GLU A 142 -17.13 23.52 13.30
C GLU A 142 -18.29 22.51 13.32
N GLN A 143 -18.57 21.84 12.19
CA GLN A 143 -19.56 20.76 12.14
C GLN A 143 -19.15 19.54 12.96
N ALA A 144 -17.87 19.16 12.90
CA ALA A 144 -17.35 18.05 13.70
C ALA A 144 -17.45 18.35 15.19
N GLU A 145 -17.09 19.57 15.61
CA GLU A 145 -17.21 20.04 17.00
C GLU A 145 -18.63 20.01 17.51
N THR A 146 -19.58 20.51 16.71
CA THR A 146 -21.01 20.44 17.02
C THR A 146 -21.44 18.99 17.25
N TRP A 147 -21.10 18.09 16.31
CA TRP A 147 -21.49 16.69 16.36
C TRP A 147 -21.01 15.96 17.62
N PHE A 148 -19.74 16.12 18.01
CA PHE A 148 -19.28 15.50 19.26
C PHE A 148 -19.64 16.31 20.52
N GLY A 149 -19.98 17.60 20.37
CA GLY A 149 -20.60 18.41 21.42
C GLY A 149 -21.98 17.88 21.82
N ASP A 150 -22.72 17.34 20.85
CA ASP A 150 -24.00 16.64 21.05
C ASP A 150 -23.85 15.23 21.65
N GLY A 151 -22.62 14.82 21.99
CA GLY A 151 -22.31 13.54 22.63
C GLY A 151 -22.02 12.39 21.67
N HIS A 152 -22.01 12.63 20.35
CA HIS A 152 -21.66 11.60 19.39
C HIS A 152 -20.15 11.30 19.38
N PRO A 153 -19.75 10.05 19.13
CA PRO A 153 -18.34 9.68 19.18
C PRO A 153 -17.60 10.20 17.94
N ARG A 154 -16.43 10.82 18.10
CA ARG A 154 -15.59 11.32 16.99
C ARG A 154 -15.36 10.30 15.85
N ARG A 155 -15.28 9.01 16.20
CA ARG A 155 -15.10 7.90 15.23
C ARG A 155 -16.27 7.70 14.27
N SER A 156 -17.42 8.34 14.48
CA SER A 156 -18.55 8.29 13.55
C SER A 156 -18.41 9.29 12.39
N ILE A 157 -17.39 10.15 12.40
CA ILE A 157 -17.14 11.14 11.36
C ILE A 157 -16.08 10.61 10.40
N ALA A 158 -16.36 10.70 9.10
CA ALA A 158 -15.41 10.46 8.04
C ALA A 158 -15.38 11.65 7.07
N ILE A 159 -14.18 12.13 6.73
CA ILE A 159 -13.99 13.19 5.74
C ILE A 159 -13.42 12.54 4.48
N LEU A 160 -14.15 12.65 3.37
CA LEU A 160 -13.79 12.07 2.09
C LEU A 160 -13.41 13.18 1.11
N TYR A 161 -12.32 12.99 0.39
CA TYR A 161 -11.80 13.94 -0.59
C TYR A 161 -11.31 13.22 -1.85
N ARG A 162 -11.21 13.95 -2.96
CA ARG A 162 -10.88 13.36 -4.27
C ARG A 162 -9.39 13.04 -4.42
N SER A 163 -8.52 13.85 -3.84
CA SER A 163 -7.07 13.76 -3.93
C SER A 163 -6.40 13.95 -2.57
N ASN A 164 -5.31 13.21 -2.32
CA ASN A 164 -4.52 13.33 -1.10
C ASN A 164 -3.96 14.74 -0.87
N ALA A 165 -3.82 15.56 -1.91
CA ALA A 165 -3.37 16.96 -1.74
C ALA A 165 -4.33 17.79 -0.88
N GLN A 166 -5.62 17.43 -0.87
CA GLN A 166 -6.66 18.13 -0.10
C GLN A 166 -6.60 17.80 1.39
N SER A 167 -5.91 16.74 1.81
CA SER A 167 -5.83 16.36 3.23
C SER A 167 -5.13 17.44 4.05
N ARG A 168 -4.12 18.10 3.49
CA ARG A 168 -3.25 19.01 4.22
C ARG A 168 -3.98 20.16 4.90
N VAL A 169 -4.87 20.85 4.18
CA VAL A 169 -5.61 22.00 4.75
C VAL A 169 -6.55 21.56 5.88
N LEU A 170 -7.15 20.37 5.74
CA LEU A 170 -8.01 19.76 6.76
C LEU A 170 -7.19 19.33 7.98
N GLU A 171 -6.04 18.70 7.77
CA GLU A 171 -5.11 18.32 8.84
C GLU A 171 -4.65 19.53 9.65
N GLU A 172 -4.25 20.61 8.98
CA GLU A 172 -3.82 21.86 9.64
C GLU A 172 -4.97 22.49 10.44
N ALA A 173 -6.21 22.44 9.94
CA ALA A 173 -7.39 22.93 10.66
C ALA A 173 -7.74 22.06 11.88
N LEU A 174 -7.78 20.74 11.73
CA LEU A 174 -8.05 19.79 12.82
C LEU A 174 -6.97 19.87 13.91
N LEU A 175 -5.69 20.02 13.53
CA LEU A 175 -4.59 20.22 14.49
C LEU A 175 -4.73 21.51 15.29
N ARG A 176 -5.14 22.61 14.63
CA ARG A 176 -5.31 23.92 15.27
C ARG A 176 -6.34 23.88 16.39
N GLU A 177 -7.46 23.20 16.15
CA GLU A 177 -8.54 23.04 17.14
C GLU A 177 -8.34 21.82 18.06
N GLY A 178 -7.20 21.14 17.98
CA GLY A 178 -6.87 20.01 18.86
C GLY A 178 -7.77 18.78 18.66
N ILE A 179 -8.38 18.62 17.48
CA ILE A 179 -9.26 17.50 17.17
C ILE A 179 -8.42 16.30 16.71
N PRO A 180 -8.49 15.14 17.40
CA PRO A 180 -7.79 13.94 16.97
C PRO A 180 -8.34 13.42 15.64
N TYR A 181 -7.46 13.10 14.71
CA TYR A 181 -7.83 12.53 13.41
C TYR A 181 -6.89 11.40 13.00
N ARG A 182 -7.35 10.59 12.04
CA ARG A 182 -6.57 9.52 11.43
C ARG A 182 -6.65 9.61 9.92
N ILE A 183 -5.50 9.66 9.25
CA ILE A 183 -5.42 9.65 7.80
C ILE A 183 -5.27 8.21 7.31
N TYR A 184 -6.11 7.83 6.35
CA TYR A 184 -5.95 6.61 5.59
C TYR A 184 -5.30 6.94 4.24
N GLY A 185 -4.14 6.35 3.94
CA GLY A 185 -3.46 6.57 2.67
C GLY A 185 -2.55 7.81 2.59
N GLY A 186 -2.20 8.43 3.72
CA GLY A 186 -1.13 9.43 3.83
C GLY A 186 0.27 8.84 3.55
N GLN A 187 1.36 9.49 3.99
CA GLN A 187 2.71 8.94 3.78
C GLN A 187 2.79 7.52 4.35
N ARG A 188 2.83 6.52 3.46
CA ARG A 188 2.78 5.12 3.88
C ARG A 188 3.98 4.85 4.77
N PHE A 189 3.76 4.12 5.86
CA PHE A 189 4.81 3.80 6.82
C PHE A 189 6.08 3.27 6.13
N TYR A 190 5.91 2.33 5.20
CA TYR A 190 6.99 1.74 4.41
C TYR A 190 7.60 2.64 3.32
N GLU A 191 6.99 3.79 3.02
CA GLU A 191 7.56 4.77 2.08
C GLU A 191 8.50 5.76 2.76
N ARG A 192 8.50 5.82 4.10
CA ARG A 192 9.42 6.65 4.88
C ARG A 192 10.86 6.25 4.62
N LEU A 193 11.74 7.23 4.48
CA LEU A 193 13.13 7.02 4.05
C LEU A 193 13.87 6.07 5.02
N GLU A 194 13.71 6.31 6.32
CA GLU A 194 14.28 5.48 7.39
C GLU A 194 13.83 4.02 7.30
N ILE A 195 12.54 3.79 7.05
CA ILE A 195 11.97 2.43 6.94
C ILE A 195 12.46 1.75 5.65
N ARG A 196 12.49 2.47 4.53
CA ARG A 196 13.01 1.93 3.26
C ARG A 196 14.49 1.55 3.34
N ASN A 197 15.29 2.30 4.10
CA ASN A 197 16.71 2.01 4.28
C ASN A 197 16.89 0.76 5.13
N ALA A 198 16.20 0.66 6.27
CA ALA A 198 16.24 -0.54 7.12
C ALA A 198 15.79 -1.80 6.34
N LEU A 199 14.67 -1.71 5.61
CA LEU A 199 14.19 -2.80 4.75
C LEU A 199 15.19 -3.19 3.66
N ALA A 200 15.93 -2.25 3.10
CA ALA A 200 16.92 -2.56 2.08
C ALA A 200 18.11 -3.36 2.66
N TYR A 201 18.56 -3.08 3.88
CA TYR A 201 19.55 -3.94 4.55
C TYR A 201 19.01 -5.33 4.84
N LEU A 202 17.80 -5.45 5.38
CA LEU A 202 17.16 -6.74 5.66
C LEU A 202 17.00 -7.58 4.37
N ARG A 203 16.59 -6.94 3.27
CA ARG A 203 16.49 -7.62 1.96
C ARG A 203 17.85 -8.07 1.45
N LEU A 204 18.91 -7.29 1.64
CA LEU A 204 20.26 -7.69 1.26
C LEU A 204 20.82 -8.81 2.13
N ALA A 205 20.50 -8.85 3.43
CA ALA A 205 20.88 -9.97 4.28
C ALA A 205 20.30 -11.28 3.70
N GLN A 206 19.02 -11.27 3.31
CA GLN A 206 18.34 -12.45 2.75
C GLN A 206 18.69 -12.75 1.28
N THR A 207 18.87 -11.73 0.43
CA THR A 207 19.04 -11.89 -1.02
C THR A 207 20.02 -10.86 -1.59
N ARG A 208 21.18 -11.35 -2.02
CA ARG A 208 22.28 -10.52 -2.54
C ARG A 208 22.06 -10.00 -3.96
N ASP A 209 21.12 -10.56 -4.70
CA ASP A 209 20.84 -10.19 -6.10
C ASP A 209 19.82 -9.03 -6.22
N ASP A 210 19.57 -8.32 -5.12
CA ASP A 210 18.63 -7.20 -5.06
C ASP A 210 19.33 -5.86 -5.30
N ASP A 211 19.70 -5.60 -6.55
CA ASP A 211 20.39 -4.38 -6.98
C ASP A 211 19.71 -3.08 -6.49
N PRO A 212 18.37 -2.93 -6.52
CA PRO A 212 17.70 -1.73 -6.00
C PRO A 212 17.87 -1.51 -4.50
N ALA A 213 17.97 -2.59 -3.70
CA ALA A 213 18.29 -2.47 -2.28
C ALA A 213 19.76 -2.12 -2.10
N LEU A 214 20.67 -2.78 -2.83
CA LEU A 214 22.10 -2.51 -2.80
C LEU A 214 22.40 -1.04 -3.09
N GLU A 215 21.94 -0.51 -4.22
CA GLU A 215 22.18 0.88 -4.60
C GLU A 215 21.68 1.88 -3.55
N ARG A 216 20.57 1.57 -2.86
CA ARG A 216 19.98 2.43 -1.83
C ARG A 216 20.88 2.55 -0.60
N VAL A 217 21.44 1.44 -0.13
CA VAL A 217 22.13 1.40 1.17
C VAL A 217 23.65 1.37 1.08
N LEU A 218 24.21 1.13 -0.12
CA LEU A 218 25.65 1.07 -0.37
C LEU A 218 26.41 2.26 0.23
N ASN A 219 25.83 3.46 0.16
CA ASN A 219 26.39 4.68 0.76
C ASN A 219 25.41 5.41 1.70
N THR A 220 24.44 4.67 2.27
CA THR A 220 23.52 5.18 3.28
C THR A 220 23.54 4.29 4.52
N PRO A 221 24.18 4.70 5.63
CA PRO A 221 24.95 5.93 5.86
C PRO A 221 26.22 6.08 4.98
N PRO A 222 26.82 7.29 4.89
CA PRO A 222 28.01 7.53 4.08
C PRO A 222 29.20 6.67 4.51
N ARG A 223 29.75 5.89 3.58
CA ARG A 223 30.88 4.97 3.79
C ARG A 223 32.11 5.29 2.94
N GLY A 224 32.12 6.47 2.32
CA GLY A 224 33.18 6.87 1.40
C GLY A 224 33.08 6.19 0.03
N ILE A 225 31.92 5.65 -0.33
CA ILE A 225 31.63 5.10 -1.65
C ILE A 225 30.98 6.20 -2.49
N GLY A 226 31.77 6.82 -3.36
CA GLY A 226 31.32 7.92 -4.22
C GLY A 226 30.51 7.44 -5.43
N SER A 227 29.81 8.37 -6.09
CA SER A 227 29.02 8.07 -7.30
C SER A 227 29.86 7.38 -8.37
N LYS A 228 31.06 7.89 -8.70
CA LYS A 228 31.98 7.24 -9.65
C LYS A 228 32.26 5.77 -9.36
N THR A 229 32.31 5.37 -8.09
CA THR A 229 32.49 3.97 -7.68
C THR A 229 31.25 3.14 -8.01
N VAL A 230 30.07 3.65 -7.69
CA VAL A 230 28.78 3.01 -8.00
C VAL A 230 28.59 2.87 -9.52
N GLU A 231 28.88 3.93 -10.27
CA GLU A 231 28.87 3.90 -11.74
C GLU A 231 29.77 2.80 -12.29
N LYS A 232 30.99 2.65 -11.76
CA LYS A 232 31.90 1.59 -12.22
C LYS A 232 31.40 0.19 -11.92
N ILE A 233 30.82 -0.03 -10.75
CA ILE A 233 30.18 -1.31 -10.38
C ILE A 233 29.03 -1.61 -11.36
N ARG A 234 28.22 -0.61 -11.69
CA ARG A 234 27.12 -0.75 -12.65
C ARG A 234 27.60 -1.09 -14.06
N GLU A 235 28.71 -0.50 -14.51
CA GLU A 235 29.35 -0.85 -15.79
C GLU A 235 29.76 -2.32 -15.83
N VAL A 236 30.44 -2.81 -14.79
CA VAL A 236 30.90 -4.21 -14.70
C VAL A 236 29.71 -5.17 -14.65
N ALA A 237 28.70 -4.87 -13.81
CA ALA A 237 27.47 -5.66 -13.72
C ALA A 237 26.78 -5.81 -15.09
N ARG A 238 26.66 -4.72 -15.84
CA ARG A 238 26.06 -4.72 -17.18
C ARG A 238 26.92 -5.44 -18.22
N ALA A 239 28.24 -5.22 -18.21
CA ALA A 239 29.15 -5.83 -19.17
C ALA A 239 29.21 -7.35 -19.04
N GLU A 240 29.18 -7.85 -17.80
CA GLU A 240 29.27 -9.28 -17.50
C GLU A 240 27.89 -9.95 -17.31
N GLN A 241 26.79 -9.18 -17.35
CA GLN A 241 25.42 -9.65 -17.09
C GLN A 241 25.28 -10.36 -15.72
N ILE A 242 25.92 -9.79 -14.69
CA ILE A 242 25.91 -10.29 -13.32
C ILE A 242 25.25 -9.27 -12.37
N PRO A 243 24.67 -9.71 -11.23
CA PRO A 243 24.17 -8.82 -10.20
C PRO A 243 25.25 -7.87 -9.67
N MET A 244 24.86 -6.69 -9.21
CA MET A 244 25.81 -5.67 -8.72
C MET A 244 26.62 -6.16 -7.52
N TRP A 245 26.06 -7.05 -6.69
CA TRP A 245 26.81 -7.69 -5.60
C TRP A 245 28.02 -8.48 -6.11
N GLN A 246 27.84 -9.25 -7.19
CA GLN A 246 28.94 -9.99 -7.83
C GLN A 246 29.92 -9.06 -8.54
N ALA A 247 29.43 -7.97 -9.13
CA ALA A 247 30.28 -6.95 -9.73
C ALA A 247 31.18 -6.26 -8.68
N ILE A 248 30.73 -6.11 -7.43
CA ILE A 248 31.61 -5.63 -6.34
C ILE A 248 32.78 -6.58 -6.15
N HIS A 249 32.55 -7.91 -6.10
CA HIS A 249 33.64 -8.89 -6.00
C HIS A 249 34.62 -8.77 -7.18
N ARG A 250 34.12 -8.70 -8.42
CA ARG A 250 34.95 -8.55 -9.62
C ARG A 250 35.79 -7.26 -9.61
N THR A 251 35.19 -6.13 -9.25
CA THR A 251 35.92 -4.85 -9.17
C THR A 251 37.03 -4.88 -8.11
N ARG A 252 36.85 -5.64 -7.02
CA ARG A 252 37.87 -5.86 -5.99
C ARG A 252 38.99 -6.77 -6.46
N GLU A 253 38.66 -7.93 -7.03
CA GLU A 253 39.64 -8.90 -7.55
C GLU A 253 40.54 -8.29 -8.63
N GLN A 254 39.95 -7.54 -9.55
CA GLN A 254 40.66 -6.92 -10.66
C GLN A 254 41.24 -5.54 -10.32
N SER A 255 41.08 -5.06 -9.09
CA SER A 255 41.57 -3.75 -8.62
C SER A 255 41.18 -2.58 -9.54
N LEU A 256 39.94 -2.57 -10.04
CA LEU A 256 39.44 -1.59 -11.02
C LEU A 256 39.13 -0.20 -10.42
N LEU A 257 39.34 -0.03 -9.11
CA LEU A 257 38.96 1.14 -8.33
C LEU A 257 40.11 1.57 -7.41
N PRO A 258 40.16 2.84 -6.96
CA PRO A 258 41.16 3.29 -5.99
C PRO A 258 41.10 2.48 -4.69
N ALA A 259 42.26 2.26 -4.05
CA ALA A 259 42.38 1.45 -2.83
C ALA A 259 41.36 1.83 -1.74
N ARG A 260 41.12 3.13 -1.52
CA ARG A 260 40.13 3.61 -0.55
C ARG A 260 38.71 3.12 -0.83
N ALA A 261 38.30 3.09 -2.10
CA ALA A 261 36.99 2.59 -2.52
C ALA A 261 36.91 1.07 -2.36
N LEU A 262 37.98 0.34 -2.70
CA LEU A 262 38.05 -1.11 -2.52
C LEU A 262 37.93 -1.53 -1.05
N THR A 263 38.60 -0.80 -0.14
CA THR A 263 38.47 -1.03 1.30
C THR A 263 37.05 -0.74 1.79
N ALA A 264 36.44 0.37 1.36
CA ALA A 264 35.07 0.71 1.74
C ALA A 264 34.05 -0.35 1.27
N LEU A 265 34.21 -0.86 0.04
CA LEU A 265 33.39 -1.96 -0.48
C LEU A 265 33.59 -3.26 0.29
N GLY A 266 34.83 -3.60 0.65
CA GLY A 266 35.12 -4.77 1.48
C GLY A 266 34.47 -4.70 2.86
N ASN A 267 34.53 -3.53 3.52
CA ASN A 267 33.87 -3.31 4.80
C ASN A 267 32.35 -3.40 4.69
N PHE A 268 31.78 -2.87 3.61
CA PHE A 268 30.34 -3.01 3.34
C PHE A 268 29.94 -4.47 3.11
N GLN A 269 30.73 -5.24 2.36
CA GLN A 269 30.44 -6.65 2.15
C GLN A 269 30.48 -7.44 3.45
N ALA A 270 31.51 -7.24 4.28
CA ALA A 270 31.63 -7.86 5.59
C ALA A 270 30.45 -7.52 6.51
N LEU A 271 29.95 -6.27 6.45
CA LEU A 271 28.75 -5.86 7.20
C LEU A 271 27.51 -6.66 6.77
N ILE A 272 27.22 -6.78 5.47
CA ILE A 272 26.04 -7.53 5.03
C ILE A 272 26.20 -9.03 5.34
N ASP A 273 27.42 -9.58 5.21
CA ASP A 273 27.71 -10.97 5.60
C ASP A 273 27.48 -11.23 7.09
N ASP A 274 27.71 -10.22 7.94
CA ASP A 274 27.39 -10.31 9.36
C ASP A 274 25.89 -10.29 9.61
N LEU A 275 25.16 -9.39 8.95
CA LEU A 275 23.70 -9.33 9.06
C LEU A 275 23.02 -10.62 8.58
N ASP A 276 23.54 -11.24 7.53
CA ASP A 276 23.07 -12.51 6.99
C ASP A 276 23.25 -13.64 8.02
N ARG A 277 24.43 -13.77 8.62
CA ARG A 277 24.67 -14.73 9.73
C ARG A 277 23.76 -14.47 10.92
N SER A 278 23.57 -13.21 11.31
CA SER A 278 22.66 -12.84 12.39
C SER A 278 21.21 -13.19 12.06
N SER A 279 20.82 -13.20 10.78
CA SER A 279 19.46 -13.55 10.36
C SER A 279 19.10 -15.02 10.54
N GLU A 280 20.10 -15.90 10.68
CA GLU A 280 19.89 -17.32 10.95
C GLU A 280 19.55 -17.60 12.42
N THR A 281 19.94 -16.71 13.34
CA THR A 281 19.85 -16.94 14.78
C THR A 281 18.89 -16.00 15.50
N LEU A 282 18.74 -14.77 15.03
CA LEU A 282 17.90 -13.76 15.67
C LEU A 282 16.46 -13.81 15.15
N PRO A 283 15.45 -13.60 16.03
CA PRO A 283 14.09 -13.31 15.59
C PRO A 283 14.03 -11.97 14.84
N LEU A 284 12.98 -11.77 14.05
CA LEU A 284 12.89 -10.65 13.09
C LEU A 284 12.95 -9.27 13.76
N ASP A 285 12.35 -9.11 14.93
CA ASP A 285 12.36 -7.89 15.73
C ASP A 285 13.77 -7.56 16.21
N GLU A 286 14.47 -8.52 16.83
CA GLU A 286 15.87 -8.36 17.26
C GLU A 286 16.81 -8.14 16.08
N LEU A 287 16.62 -8.85 14.97
CA LEU A 287 17.39 -8.64 13.73
C LEU A 287 17.18 -7.23 13.18
N THR A 288 15.95 -6.70 13.24
CA THR A 288 15.65 -5.35 12.77
C THR A 288 16.34 -4.29 13.64
N GLU A 289 16.33 -4.47 14.96
CA GLU A 289 17.06 -3.62 15.90
C GLU A 289 18.56 -3.67 15.63
N HIS A 290 19.11 -4.88 15.53
CA HIS A 290 20.51 -5.14 15.21
C HIS A 290 20.95 -4.49 13.90
N VAL A 291 20.15 -4.59 12.84
CA VAL A 291 20.40 -3.92 11.54
C VAL A 291 20.45 -2.40 11.73
N ILE A 292 19.49 -1.81 12.44
CA ILE A 292 19.42 -0.36 12.60
C ILE A 292 20.62 0.19 13.38
N GLU A 293 21.13 -0.58 14.34
CA GLU A 293 22.31 -0.25 15.15
C GLU A 293 23.62 -0.45 14.39
N VAL A 294 23.93 -1.66 13.94
CA VAL A 294 25.25 -2.03 13.36
C VAL A 294 25.50 -1.29 12.04
N THR A 295 24.44 -0.98 11.29
CA THR A 295 24.59 -0.19 10.04
C THR A 295 24.78 1.30 10.30
N GLY A 296 24.60 1.78 11.53
CA GLY A 296 24.63 3.20 11.90
C GLY A 296 23.41 4.00 11.40
N LEU A 297 22.35 3.33 10.96
CA LEU A 297 21.14 4.00 10.45
C LEU A 297 20.46 4.84 11.54
N LEU A 298 20.46 4.36 12.78
CA LEU A 298 19.86 5.08 13.91
C LEU A 298 20.48 6.48 14.07
N ASP A 299 21.80 6.54 14.18
CA ASP A 299 22.54 7.79 14.37
C ASP A 299 22.49 8.70 13.14
N TYR A 300 22.55 8.09 11.94
CA TYR A 300 22.39 8.81 10.69
C TYR A 300 21.05 9.52 10.58
N HIS A 301 19.95 8.87 10.97
CA HIS A 301 18.63 9.49 10.93
C HIS A 301 18.38 10.44 12.10
N ARG A 302 18.94 10.18 13.29
CA ARG A 302 18.89 11.09 14.45
C ARG A 302 19.57 12.44 14.15
N SER A 303 20.80 12.42 13.63
CA SER A 303 21.55 13.64 13.28
C SER A 303 20.85 14.49 12.22
N ARG A 304 20.16 13.87 11.25
CA ARG A 304 19.40 14.59 10.22
C ARG A 304 18.06 15.16 10.71
N ARG A 305 17.45 14.59 11.76
CA ARG A 305 16.29 15.21 12.42
C ARG A 305 16.67 16.50 13.14
N GLY A 306 17.83 16.53 13.80
CA GLY A 306 18.38 17.75 14.43
C GLY A 306 18.65 18.87 13.42
N ALA A 307 19.16 18.55 12.23
CA ALA A 307 19.46 19.55 11.18
C ALA A 307 18.22 20.11 10.45
N ARG A 308 17.06 19.45 10.55
CA ARG A 308 15.79 19.89 9.93
C ARG A 308 14.79 20.50 10.92
N SER A 309 15.14 20.57 12.19
CA SER A 309 14.28 21.13 13.24
C SER A 309 14.76 22.55 13.57
N GLY A 310 14.28 23.54 12.80
CA GLY A 310 14.14 24.89 13.33
C GLY A 310 13.14 24.89 14.50
N PRO A 311 13.17 25.88 15.40
CA PRO A 311 12.46 25.81 16.67
C PRO A 311 10.94 25.76 16.40
N GLY A 312 10.25 24.72 16.89
CA GLY A 312 8.79 24.63 16.82
C GLY A 312 8.18 23.33 16.27
N ARG A 313 8.86 22.18 16.34
CA ARG A 313 8.24 20.87 16.08
C ARG A 313 8.68 19.83 17.12
N GLU A 314 8.07 19.87 18.29
CA GLU A 314 7.90 18.65 19.08
C GLU A 314 6.66 17.93 18.55
N PRO A 315 6.78 16.71 18.00
CA PRO A 315 5.61 15.85 17.89
C PRO A 315 5.21 15.45 19.32
N ALA A 316 3.92 15.64 19.64
CA ALA A 316 3.30 15.15 20.86
C ALA A 316 3.76 13.72 21.16
N GLY A 317 4.08 13.49 22.42
CA GLY A 317 4.77 12.31 22.92
C GLY A 317 4.21 11.01 22.38
N ILE A 318 5.16 10.11 22.08
CA ILE A 318 4.92 8.68 22.08
C ILE A 318 4.46 8.35 23.50
N SER A 319 3.15 8.27 23.74
CA SER A 319 2.64 7.58 24.91
C SER A 319 2.74 6.08 24.64
N ASP A 320 3.52 5.41 25.47
CA ASP A 320 3.57 3.97 25.62
C ASP A 320 2.17 3.33 25.56
N GLY A 321 2.05 2.24 24.81
CA GLY A 321 0.82 1.44 24.82
C GLY A 321 0.41 0.82 23.49
N TYR A 322 1.33 0.20 22.74
CA TYR A 322 0.93 -0.84 21.79
C TYR A 322 1.03 -2.19 22.52
N THR A 323 -0.05 -2.56 23.20
CA THR A 323 -0.31 -3.99 23.48
C THR A 323 -0.97 -4.55 22.23
N LEU A 324 -0.27 -5.48 21.57
CA LEU A 324 -0.82 -6.30 20.51
C LEU A 324 -1.94 -7.18 21.07
N VAL A 325 -3.14 -7.04 20.51
CA VAL A 325 -4.15 -8.11 20.39
C VAL A 325 -4.58 -8.13 18.93
#